data_AF-A0A6L2ZZ16-F1
#
_entry.id   AF-A0A6L2ZZ16-F1
#
_cell.length_a   1.000
_cell.length_b   1.000
_cell.length_c   1.000
_cell.angle_alpha   90.00
_cell.angle_beta   90.00
_cell.angle_gamma   90.00
#
_symmetry.space_group_name_H-M   'P 1'
#
loop_
_entity.id
_entity.type
_entity.pdbx_description
1 polymer ?
#
loop_
_entity_poly.entity_id
_entity_poly.type
_entity_poly.pdbx_seq_one_letter_code
_entity_poly.pdbx_strand_id
1 'polypeptide(L)'
;MTEKTILEFAEDIGVTKKQVENKLAKLKKEGTYLGTLKGGKRYLLGSDQEVLKALLSKRKEVPKGTYKAPKNEEFQVPYLEYKFLKEQHENDLKQIENLTNLLDQQQKLTAGILSEKNQLQLELSEEKNKSWWAKIFKGNDKK
;
A
#
# COMPACT_ATOMS: atom_id res chain seq x y z
N MET A 1 -5.01 0.45 8.37
CA MET A 1 -5.00 -0.98 7.99
C MET A 1 -5.34 -1.79 9.24
N THR A 2 -6.36 -2.63 9.20
CA THR A 2 -6.79 -3.47 10.33
C THR A 2 -6.08 -4.83 10.28
N GLU A 3 -5.13 -5.04 11.18
CA GLU A 3 -4.52 -6.36 11.40
C GLU A 3 -5.34 -7.16 12.40
N LYS A 4 -5.56 -8.45 12.13
CA LYS A 4 -6.25 -9.37 13.04
C LYS A 4 -5.47 -10.65 13.21
N THR A 5 -5.53 -11.24 14.39
CA THR A 5 -5.03 -12.59 14.62
C THR A 5 -5.91 -13.63 13.93
N ILE A 6 -5.37 -14.84 13.73
CA ILE A 6 -6.16 -15.97 13.21
C ILE A 6 -7.43 -16.21 14.03
N LEU A 7 -7.36 -16.03 15.37
CA LEU A 7 -8.48 -16.25 16.26
C LEU A 7 -9.58 -15.21 16.04
N GLU A 8 -9.22 -13.93 16.09
CA GLU A 8 -10.15 -12.81 15.86
C GLU A 8 -10.82 -12.91 14.48
N PHE A 9 -10.02 -13.18 13.44
CA PHE A 9 -10.54 -13.38 12.10
C PHE A 9 -11.51 -14.56 12.00
N ALA A 10 -11.22 -15.68 12.69
CA ALA A 10 -12.08 -16.85 12.68
C ALA A 10 -13.43 -16.56 13.36
N GLU A 11 -13.41 -15.85 14.49
CA GLU A 11 -14.61 -15.40 15.21
C GLU A 11 -15.46 -14.47 14.35
N ASP A 12 -14.85 -13.51 13.64
CA ASP A 12 -15.56 -12.56 12.77
C ASP A 12 -16.38 -13.22 11.67
N ILE A 13 -15.87 -14.31 11.08
CA ILE A 13 -16.52 -15.01 9.97
C ILE A 13 -17.30 -16.25 10.42
N GLY A 14 -17.37 -16.49 11.74
CA GLY A 14 -18.12 -17.61 12.32
C GLY A 14 -17.55 -18.98 11.95
N VAL A 15 -16.22 -19.11 11.88
CA VAL A 15 -15.52 -20.39 11.64
C VAL A 15 -14.58 -20.71 12.81
N THR A 16 -14.10 -21.94 12.86
CA THR A 16 -13.12 -22.35 13.87
C THR A 16 -11.71 -21.91 13.47
N LYS A 17 -10.89 -21.53 14.46
CA LYS A 17 -9.46 -21.25 14.28
C LYS A 17 -8.74 -22.34 13.47
N LYS A 18 -9.06 -23.61 13.74
CA LYS A 18 -8.48 -24.78 13.06
C LYS A 18 -8.83 -24.82 11.57
N GLN A 19 -10.02 -24.39 11.15
CA GLN A 19 -10.38 -24.29 9.73
C GLN A 19 -9.50 -23.26 9.02
N VAL A 20 -9.23 -22.12 9.66
CA VAL A 20 -8.33 -21.09 9.13
C VAL A 20 -6.89 -21.60 9.06
N GLU A 21 -6.39 -22.23 10.13
CA GLU A 21 -5.03 -22.83 10.18
C GLU A 21 -4.84 -23.90 9.10
N ASN A 22 -5.81 -24.79 8.91
CA ASN A 22 -5.77 -25.81 7.87
C ASN A 22 -5.72 -25.20 6.47
N LYS A 23 -6.49 -24.12 6.24
CA LYS A 23 -6.50 -23.45 4.94
C LYS A 23 -5.17 -22.75 4.68
N LEU A 24 -4.61 -22.07 5.70
CA LEU A 24 -3.27 -21.47 5.63
C LEU A 24 -2.18 -22.51 5.37
N ALA A 25 -2.26 -23.69 5.99
CA ALA A 25 -1.33 -24.77 5.75
C ALA A 25 -1.40 -25.31 4.31
N LYS A 26 -2.61 -25.39 3.74
CA LYS A 26 -2.80 -25.77 2.33
C LYS A 26 -2.22 -24.72 1.38
N LEU A 27 -2.53 -23.44 1.60
CA LEU A 27 -1.99 -22.33 0.80
C LEU A 27 -0.45 -22.30 0.84
N LYS A 28 0.14 -22.58 2.01
CA LYS A 28 1.60 -22.68 2.15
C LYS A 28 2.20 -23.77 1.25
N LYS A 29 1.53 -24.93 1.11
CA LYS A 29 1.98 -25.99 0.19
C LYS A 29 1.86 -25.58 -1.27
N GLU A 30 0.91 -24.72 -1.59
CA GLU A 30 0.66 -24.15 -2.92
C GLU A 30 1.56 -22.92 -3.19
N GLY A 31 2.50 -22.59 -2.29
CA GLY A 31 3.45 -21.48 -2.46
C GLY A 31 2.92 -20.11 -2.04
N THR A 32 1.68 -20.03 -1.53
CA THR A 32 1.07 -18.78 -1.07
C THR A 32 1.23 -18.60 0.44
N TYR A 33 1.75 -17.44 0.86
CA TYR A 33 2.00 -17.12 2.27
C TYR A 33 1.16 -15.91 2.67
N LEU A 34 0.17 -16.13 3.54
CA LEU A 34 -0.67 -15.08 4.10
C LEU A 34 -0.33 -14.83 5.57
N GLY A 35 -0.32 -13.55 5.94
CA GLY A 35 -0.05 -13.07 7.28
C GLY A 35 1.43 -13.02 7.68
N THR A 36 1.70 -12.17 8.66
CA THR A 36 3.03 -11.96 9.25
C THR A 36 3.12 -12.57 10.64
N LEU A 37 4.30 -13.09 11.00
CA LEU A 37 4.53 -13.69 12.32
C LEU A 37 5.17 -12.64 13.23
N LYS A 38 4.46 -12.24 14.29
CA LYS A 38 4.95 -11.27 15.29
C LYS A 38 4.73 -11.85 16.68
N GLY A 39 5.81 -12.00 17.46
CA GLY A 39 5.73 -12.53 18.84
C GLY A 39 5.07 -13.92 18.97
N GLY A 40 5.34 -14.82 18.01
CA GLY A 40 4.77 -16.18 18.01
C GLY A 40 3.30 -16.28 17.57
N LYS A 41 2.63 -15.15 17.30
CA LYS A 41 1.27 -15.10 16.75
C LYS A 41 1.32 -14.66 15.29
N ARG A 42 0.44 -15.22 14.46
CA ARG A 42 0.25 -14.79 13.08
C ARG A 42 -0.85 -13.74 13.00
N TYR A 43 -0.54 -12.62 12.34
CA TYR A 43 -1.44 -11.51 12.07
C TYR A 43 -1.73 -11.46 10.58
N LEU A 44 -3.01 -11.33 10.25
CA LEU A 44 -3.55 -11.23 8.90
C LEU A 44 -3.84 -9.76 8.61
N LEU A 45 -3.27 -9.23 7.54
CA LEU A 45 -3.61 -7.91 7.01
C LEU A 45 -5.01 -7.92 6.39
N GLY A 46 -5.58 -6.76 6.12
CA GLY A 46 -6.92 -6.65 5.52
C GLY A 46 -7.05 -7.45 4.21
N SER A 47 -6.06 -7.39 3.33
CA SER A 47 -5.99 -8.18 2.10
C SER A 47 -5.93 -9.69 2.36
N ASP A 48 -5.13 -10.13 3.34
CA ASP A 48 -5.07 -11.54 3.74
C ASP A 48 -6.43 -12.06 4.24
N GLN A 49 -7.15 -11.21 4.99
CA GLN A 49 -8.47 -11.52 5.54
C GLN A 49 -9.52 -11.68 4.42
N GLU A 50 -9.49 -10.82 3.40
CA GLU A 50 -10.39 -10.89 2.25
C GLU A 50 -10.20 -12.19 1.45
N VAL A 51 -8.94 -12.55 1.16
CA VAL A 51 -8.59 -13.79 0.47
C VAL A 51 -9.07 -15.00 1.28
N LEU A 52 -8.77 -15.04 2.58
CA LEU A 52 -9.20 -16.14 3.43
C LEU A 52 -10.73 -16.23 3.54
N LYS A 53 -11.43 -15.10 3.63
CA LYS A 53 -12.89 -15.05 3.73
C LYS A 53 -13.53 -15.60 2.47
N ALA A 54 -13.04 -15.22 1.28
CA ALA A 54 -13.51 -15.75 0.01
C ALA A 54 -13.30 -17.28 -0.09
N LEU A 55 -12.15 -17.77 0.36
CA LEU A 55 -11.81 -19.19 0.30
C LEU A 55 -12.59 -20.05 1.31
N LEU A 56 -12.93 -19.51 2.48
CA LEU A 56 -13.65 -20.22 3.53
C LEU A 56 -15.17 -20.19 3.33
N SER A 57 -15.70 -19.15 2.67
CA SER A 57 -17.14 -19.01 2.40
C SER A 57 -17.68 -20.00 1.37
N LYS A 58 -16.84 -20.50 0.45
CA LYS A 58 -17.21 -21.49 -0.58
C LYS A 58 -17.65 -22.88 -0.05
N ARG A 59 -17.69 -23.09 1.27
CA ARG A 59 -18.08 -24.38 1.89
C ARG A 59 -19.53 -24.48 2.37
N LYS A 60 -20.36 -23.44 2.27
CA LYS A 60 -21.71 -23.45 2.89
C LYS A 60 -22.86 -24.03 2.06
N GLU A 61 -22.67 -24.41 0.80
CA GLU A 61 -23.75 -25.02 0.01
C GLU A 61 -23.33 -26.33 -0.64
N VAL A 62 -23.43 -27.43 0.10
CA VAL A 62 -23.78 -28.72 -0.51
C VAL A 62 -24.66 -29.48 0.48
N PRO A 63 -25.99 -29.52 0.31
CA PRO A 63 -26.81 -30.53 0.95
C PRO A 63 -26.36 -31.89 0.43
N LYS A 64 -26.13 -32.88 1.31
CA LYS A 64 -25.89 -34.27 0.90
C LYS A 64 -27.13 -34.79 0.18
N GLY A 65 -27.16 -34.66 -1.15
CA GLY A 65 -28.21 -35.13 -2.02
C GLY A 65 -27.60 -35.52 -3.36
N THR A 66 -27.80 -36.77 -3.74
CA THR A 66 -27.28 -37.42 -4.95
C THR A 66 -27.73 -36.71 -6.23
N TYR A 67 -26.90 -35.80 -6.75
CA TYR A 67 -26.98 -35.36 -8.14
C TYR A 67 -25.57 -35.30 -8.72
N LYS A 68 -25.27 -36.21 -9.65
CA LYS A 68 -24.11 -36.08 -10.53
C LYS A 68 -24.47 -35.08 -11.63
N ALA A 69 -24.27 -33.79 -11.36
CA ALA A 69 -24.20 -32.79 -12.42
C ALA A 69 -22.81 -32.87 -13.10
N PRO A 70 -22.71 -32.71 -14.43
CA PRO A 70 -21.41 -32.71 -15.11
C PRO A 70 -20.56 -31.52 -14.64
N LYS A 71 -19.29 -31.80 -14.33
CA LYS A 71 -18.29 -30.86 -13.81
C LYS A 71 -17.99 -29.76 -14.83
N ASN A 72 -18.52 -28.57 -14.57
CA ASN A 72 -17.96 -27.30 -15.05
C ASN A 72 -17.39 -26.47 -13.87
N GLU A 73 -16.95 -27.14 -12.80
CA GLU A 73 -16.33 -26.51 -11.63
C GLU A 73 -14.95 -25.91 -11.94
N GLU A 74 -14.29 -26.36 -13.00
CA GLU A 74 -13.00 -25.81 -13.45
C GLU A 74 -13.12 -24.40 -14.04
N PHE A 75 -14.30 -23.92 -14.45
CA PHE A 75 -14.45 -22.57 -15.05
C PHE A 75 -14.89 -21.49 -14.06
N GLN A 76 -15.60 -21.85 -12.98
CA GLN A 76 -16.06 -20.85 -12.00
C GLN A 76 -14.96 -20.39 -11.04
N VAL A 77 -13.99 -21.26 -10.72
CA VAL A 77 -12.84 -20.89 -9.88
C VAL A 77 -11.93 -19.88 -10.59
N PRO A 78 -11.53 -20.09 -11.87
CA PRO A 78 -10.78 -19.11 -12.65
C PRO A 78 -11.50 -17.77 -12.84
N TYR A 79 -12.83 -17.76 -13.01
CA TYR A 79 -13.56 -16.51 -13.20
C TYR A 79 -13.59 -15.63 -11.94
N LEU A 80 -13.81 -16.25 -10.77
CA LEU A 80 -13.79 -15.52 -9.49
C LEU A 80 -12.38 -15.04 -9.13
N GLU A 81 -11.37 -15.86 -9.41
CA GLU A 81 -9.96 -15.51 -9.24
C GLU A 81 -9.55 -14.38 -10.19
N TYR A 82 -9.97 -14.45 -11.45
CA TYR A 82 -9.80 -13.36 -12.43
C TYR A 82 -10.46 -12.06 -11.98
N LYS A 83 -11.70 -12.12 -11.48
CA LYS A 83 -12.42 -10.93 -11.02
C LYS A 83 -11.73 -10.27 -9.83
N PHE A 84 -11.30 -11.07 -8.85
CA PHE A 84 -10.54 -10.60 -7.69
C PHE A 84 -9.21 -9.98 -8.12
N LEU A 85 -8.46 -10.67 -8.99
CA LEU A 85 -7.17 -10.20 -9.46
C LEU A 85 -7.29 -8.90 -10.28
N LYS A 86 -8.36 -8.79 -11.08
CA LYS A 86 -8.69 -7.57 -11.82
C LYS A 86 -9.01 -6.40 -10.88
N GLU A 87 -9.82 -6.63 -9.86
CA GLU A 87 -10.15 -5.61 -8.87
C GLU A 87 -8.92 -5.16 -8.06
N GLN A 88 -8.05 -6.11 -7.70
CA GLN A 88 -6.77 -5.80 -7.07
C GLN A 88 -5.88 -4.96 -7.99
N HIS A 89 -5.77 -5.34 -9.27
CA HIS A 89 -4.97 -4.59 -10.25
C HIS A 89 -5.52 -3.17 -10.47
N GLU A 90 -6.83 -2.98 -10.51
CA GLU A 90 -7.45 -1.65 -10.60
C GLU A 90 -7.16 -0.79 -9.36
N ASN A 91 -7.14 -1.38 -8.17
CA ASN A 91 -6.78 -0.68 -6.94
C ASN A 91 -5.29 -0.32 -6.91
N ASP A 92 -4.42 -1.23 -7.33
CA ASP A 92 -2.97 -0.99 -7.43
C ASP A 92 -2.67 0.14 -8.42
N LEU A 93 -3.36 0.18 -9.56
CA LEU A 93 -3.24 1.29 -10.54
C LEU A 93 -3.63 2.64 -9.94
N LYS A 94 -4.74 2.70 -9.19
CA LYS A 94 -5.15 3.95 -8.50
C LYS A 94 -4.13 4.38 -7.46
N GLN A 95 -3.51 3.42 -6.75
CA GLN A 95 -2.47 3.74 -5.78
C GLN A 95 -1.21 4.28 -6.47
N ILE A 96 -0.81 3.69 -7.61
CA ILE A 96 0.30 4.16 -8.42
C ILE A 96 0.04 5.58 -8.93
N GLU A 97 -1.17 5.86 -9.43
CA GLU A 97 -1.56 7.19 -9.90
C GLU A 97 -1.46 8.23 -8.78
N ASN A 98 -2.00 7.91 -7.59
CA ASN A 98 -1.90 8.79 -6.43
C ASN A 98 -0.45 9.07 -6.00
N LEU A 99 0.39 8.04 -5.94
CA LEU A 99 1.81 8.19 -5.61
C LEU A 99 2.56 9.00 -6.67
N THR A 100 2.22 8.83 -7.94
CA THR A 100 2.80 9.58 -9.06
C THR A 100 2.44 11.07 -8.95
N ASN A 101 1.18 11.38 -8.64
CA ASN A 101 0.73 12.76 -8.43
C ASN A 101 1.43 13.42 -7.23
N LEU A 102 1.58 12.69 -6.12
CA LEU A 102 2.30 13.18 -4.94
C LEU A 102 3.78 13.44 -5.25
N LEU A 103 4.42 12.55 -6.03
CA LEU A 103 5.81 12.71 -6.45
C LEU A 103 6.00 13.95 -7.34
N ASP A 104 5.11 14.16 -8.32
CA ASP A 104 5.13 15.34 -9.19
C ASP A 104 4.94 16.63 -8.38
N GLN A 105 4.01 16.65 -7.44
CA GLN A 105 3.83 17.78 -6.52
C GLN A 105 5.09 18.06 -5.69
N GLN A 106 5.71 17.02 -5.14
CA GLN A 106 6.94 17.17 -4.36
C GLN A 106 8.11 17.69 -5.21
N GLN A 107 8.23 17.23 -6.46
CA GLN A 107 9.24 17.72 -7.40
C GLN A 107 9.05 19.21 -7.71
N LYS A 108 7.81 19.64 -7.99
CA LYS A 108 7.47 21.05 -8.23
C LYS A 108 7.79 21.94 -7.03
N LEU A 109 7.41 21.52 -5.82
CA LEU A 109 7.70 22.25 -4.59
C LEU A 109 9.21 22.36 -4.34
N THR A 110 9.95 21.26 -4.54
CA THR A 110 11.41 21.24 -4.36
C THR A 110 12.10 22.17 -5.37
N ALA A 111 11.66 22.17 -6.62
CA ALA A 111 12.18 23.07 -7.64
C ALA A 111 11.90 24.55 -7.30
N GLY A 112 10.71 24.86 -6.80
CA GLY A 112 10.34 26.21 -6.33
C GLY A 112 11.23 26.68 -5.18
N ILE A 113 11.36 25.87 -4.13
CA ILE A 113 12.21 26.18 -2.97
C ILE A 113 13.68 26.38 -3.38
N LEU A 114 14.19 25.57 -4.32
CA LEU A 114 15.56 25.72 -4.81
C LEU A 114 15.75 27.03 -5.58
N SER A 115 14.76 27.42 -6.39
CA SER A 115 14.77 28.68 -7.13
C SER A 115 14.75 29.89 -6.18
N GLU A 116 13.84 29.91 -5.21
CA GLU A 116 13.76 30.97 -4.19
C GLU A 116 15.05 31.08 -3.37
N LYS A 117 15.62 29.94 -2.96
CA LYS A 117 16.90 29.92 -2.25
C LYS A 117 18.02 30.57 -3.07
N ASN A 118 18.09 30.27 -4.37
CA ASN A 118 19.10 30.84 -5.25
C ASN A 118 18.90 32.36 -5.43
N GLN A 119 17.66 32.83 -5.55
CA GLN A 119 17.34 34.25 -5.63
C GLN A 119 17.76 34.99 -4.34
N LEU A 120 17.40 34.46 -3.17
CA LEU A 120 17.79 35.05 -1.88
C LEU A 120 19.31 35.08 -1.69
N GLN A 121 20.04 34.07 -2.16
CA GLN A 121 21.50 34.08 -2.13
C GLN A 121 22.09 35.18 -3.02
N LEU A 122 21.50 35.41 -4.19
CA LEU A 122 21.90 36.47 -5.09
C LEU A 122 21.64 37.85 -4.45
N GLU A 123 20.42 38.10 -3.97
CA GLU A 123 20.06 39.35 -3.30
C GLU A 123 20.96 39.65 -2.09
N LEU A 124 21.24 38.64 -1.25
CA LEU A 124 22.14 38.78 -0.11
C LEU A 124 23.57 39.14 -0.55
N SER A 125 24.04 38.59 -1.67
CA SER A 125 25.36 38.90 -2.22
C SER A 125 25.42 40.34 -2.77
N GLU A 126 24.36 40.80 -3.43
CA GLU A 126 24.25 42.16 -3.94
C GLU A 126 24.19 43.19 -2.81
N GLU A 127 23.40 42.93 -1.76
CA GLU A 127 23.33 43.78 -0.57
C GLU A 127 24.68 43.85 0.16
N LYS A 128 25.39 42.72 0.28
CA LYS A 128 26.76 42.71 0.84
C LYS A 128 27.71 43.53 -0.02
N ASN A 129 27.64 43.43 -1.34
CA ASN A 129 28.47 44.22 -2.26
C ASN A 129 28.16 45.72 -2.16
N LYS A 130 26.89 46.13 -2.07
CA LYS A 130 26.51 47.54 -1.86
C LYS A 130 27.08 48.07 -0.55
N SER A 131 26.97 47.32 0.55
CA SER A 131 27.53 47.69 1.85
C SER A 131 29.06 47.78 1.82
N TRP A 132 29.71 46.87 1.09
CA TRP A 132 31.16 46.90 0.86
C TRP A 132 31.59 48.16 0.10
N TRP A 133 30.98 48.46 -1.05
CA TRP A 133 31.28 49.68 -1.81
C TRP A 133 30.99 50.97 -1.03
N ALA A 134 29.88 51.02 -0.29
CA ALA A 134 29.56 52.16 0.56
C ALA A 134 30.62 52.42 1.63
N LYS A 135 31.24 51.37 2.20
CA LYS A 135 32.36 51.50 3.16
C LYS A 135 33.63 52.03 2.49
N ILE A 136 33.96 51.54 1.29
CA ILE A 136 35.15 51.95 0.56
C ILE A 136 35.06 53.43 0.13
N PHE A 137 33.91 53.85 -0.41
CA PHE A 137 33.77 55.21 -0.95
C PHE A 137 33.40 56.27 0.11
N LYS A 138 32.63 55.95 1.16
CA LYS A 138 32.39 56.91 2.26
C LYS A 138 33.59 57.09 3.19
N GLY A 139 34.55 56.18 3.19
CA GLY A 139 35.78 56.28 3.98
C GLY A 139 36.81 57.25 3.42
N ASN A 140 36.69 57.67 2.16
CA ASN A 140 37.69 58.49 1.47
C ASN A 140 37.43 60.00 1.51
N ASP A 141 36.28 60.46 2.03
CA ASP A 141 35.94 61.90 2.11
C ASP A 141 36.53 62.61 3.34
N LYS A 142 37.48 61.98 4.05
CA LYS A 142 38.23 62.59 5.16
C LYS A 142 39.72 62.70 4.82
N LYS A 143 40.07 63.60 3.91
CA LYS A 143 41.41 64.18 3.80
C LYS A 143 41.31 65.64 3.37
#